data_AF-A0A4Q3LMS7-F1
#
_entry.id   AF-A0A4Q3LMS7-F1
#
_cell.length_a   1.000
_cell.length_b   1.000
_cell.length_c   1.000
_cell.angle_alpha   90.00
_cell.angle_beta   90.00
_cell.angle_gamma   90.00
#
_symmetry.space_group_name_H-M   'P 1'
#
loop_
_entity.id
_entity.type
_entity.pdbx_description
1 polymer ?
#
loop_
_entity_poly.entity_id
_entity_poly.type
_entity_poly.pdbx_seq_one_letter_code
_entity_poly.pdbx_strand_id
1 'polypeptide(L)'
;MLAPFVIAIGLLGTILPARAADPVVVGSKRFTESYVLGEIARQVLVEAGVPAVHRQGLGNTAVMEQALATGSIAVYPEYTGTIVRELLKKEGAEAAAPSLEQINLWLAPKGLKAAVPLGFNNSYALAMREDDAARLGIATLSDLAKTREPLRFGLSHEFLVRADGWNALMAAYGLPFTPGSGLDHGLAYQALARKQVDVVDAYTTDAQIARLRLRVLRDDRNFFPRYDALLLMRATLDERPLATALAGRIDDRAMQAMNAEAEIDGKTFDQVARDFLARNKAAAASPPAAATAARATQGQRFLDRLLAPDLPRLLREHLTLVFASVAIATAIGIPAGVLAARRPRLGRALMALVGMLQTVPSLALLAFLIALVGAIGFVPALLALSLYALLPIVRNTHAGLASVPPGMRLAGLALGLRSGQVLRGIELPLAAPTIFAGIQTAAVLNVGVATVATFIGAGGLGERIVAGLAVNDTAYMLAGAIPAAVLALVTQWGFDGLEWVLLRRRFTRVGGTEAAKEAPPRPAANKMEP
;
A
#
# COMPACT_ATOMS: atom_id res chain seq x y z
N MET A 1 66.82 -16.31 2.72
CA MET A 1 67.26 -17.02 1.49
C MET A 1 66.34 -18.21 1.33
N LEU A 2 65.25 -18.05 0.58
CA LEU A 2 65.08 -18.38 -0.85
C LEU A 2 64.51 -19.81 -1.03
N ALA A 3 63.23 -19.81 -1.43
CA ALA A 3 62.44 -20.77 -2.23
C ALA A 3 63.19 -21.97 -2.89
N PRO A 4 62.55 -23.14 -3.09
CA PRO A 4 61.34 -23.23 -3.93
C PRO A 4 60.29 -24.28 -3.54
N PHE A 5 59.01 -23.88 -3.66
CA PHE A 5 57.89 -24.79 -3.85
C PHE A 5 56.86 -24.08 -4.74
N VAL A 6 57.04 -24.16 -6.06
CA VAL A 6 56.05 -23.73 -7.05
C VAL A 6 56.09 -24.74 -8.20
N ILE A 7 54.89 -25.14 -8.62
CA ILE A 7 54.49 -25.91 -9.83
C ILE A 7 53.85 -27.25 -9.44
N ALA A 8 52.55 -27.21 -9.13
CA ALA A 8 51.59 -28.30 -9.41
C ALA A 8 50.14 -27.91 -9.06
N ILE A 9 49.63 -26.74 -9.44
CA ILE A 9 48.17 -26.50 -9.55
C ILE A 9 47.94 -25.56 -10.72
N GLY A 10 47.63 -26.13 -11.88
CA GLY A 10 47.35 -25.38 -13.10
C GLY A 10 46.60 -26.25 -14.10
N LEU A 11 45.36 -26.63 -13.76
CA LEU A 11 44.31 -27.05 -14.70
C LEU A 11 43.01 -27.35 -13.94
N LEU A 12 42.40 -26.30 -13.38
CA LEU A 12 40.95 -26.27 -13.17
C LEU A 12 40.44 -25.02 -13.89
N GLY A 13 40.22 -25.15 -15.19
CA GLY A 13 39.60 -24.13 -16.01
C GLY A 13 38.19 -23.86 -15.47
N THR A 14 38.00 -22.66 -14.97
CA THR A 14 36.72 -22.13 -14.49
C THR A 14 35.76 -21.98 -15.67
N ILE A 15 34.73 -22.83 -15.72
CA ILE A 15 33.50 -22.52 -16.46
C ILE A 15 32.78 -21.45 -15.63
N LEU A 16 32.99 -20.17 -15.96
CA LEU A 16 32.13 -19.10 -15.46
C LEU A 16 30.74 -19.31 -16.06
N PRO A 17 29.67 -19.42 -15.24
CA PRO A 17 28.32 -19.41 -15.79
C PRO A 17 28.10 -18.07 -16.49
N ALA A 18 27.58 -18.12 -17.72
CA ALA A 18 27.13 -16.93 -18.42
C ALA A 18 26.20 -16.14 -17.49
N ARG A 19 26.56 -14.89 -17.21
CA ARG A 19 25.76 -14.00 -16.38
C ARG A 19 24.42 -13.80 -17.08
N ALA A 20 23.36 -14.46 -16.59
CA ALA A 20 22.01 -14.25 -17.09
C ALA A 20 21.71 -12.75 -17.00
N ALA A 21 21.29 -12.14 -18.10
CA ALA A 21 20.92 -10.74 -18.11
C ALA A 21 19.81 -10.49 -17.07
N ASP A 22 19.93 -9.41 -16.30
CA ASP A 22 18.91 -9.07 -15.32
C ASP A 22 17.55 -8.90 -16.02
N PRO A 23 16.46 -9.43 -15.46
CA PRO A 23 15.16 -9.41 -16.13
C PRO A 23 14.66 -7.98 -16.31
N VAL A 24 14.00 -7.73 -17.44
CA VAL A 24 13.31 -6.48 -17.72
C VAL A 24 12.19 -6.29 -16.70
N VAL A 25 12.26 -5.22 -15.91
CA VAL A 25 11.24 -4.91 -14.91
C VAL A 25 10.15 -4.05 -15.56
N VAL A 26 8.95 -4.60 -15.70
CA VAL A 26 7.75 -3.89 -16.15
C VAL A 26 7.04 -3.30 -14.94
N GLY A 27 6.69 -2.01 -14.97
CA GLY A 27 5.94 -1.35 -13.91
C GLY A 27 4.45 -1.20 -14.25
N SER A 28 3.66 -0.83 -13.25
CA SER A 28 2.28 -0.36 -13.42
C SER A 28 1.86 0.61 -12.31
N LYS A 29 0.92 1.49 -12.66
CA LYS A 29 0.24 2.41 -11.74
C LYS A 29 -0.81 1.69 -10.90
N ARG A 30 -1.39 2.41 -9.93
CA ARG A 30 -2.29 1.85 -8.91
C ARG A 30 -3.75 1.75 -9.33
N PHE A 31 -4.02 1.20 -10.51
CA PHE A 31 -5.38 0.93 -10.97
C PHE A 31 -5.42 -0.23 -11.96
N THR A 32 -6.58 -0.89 -12.04
CA THR A 32 -6.84 -2.14 -12.78
C THR A 32 -6.22 -2.17 -14.16
N GLU A 33 -6.52 -1.17 -14.98
CA GLU A 33 -6.07 -1.11 -16.36
C GLU A 33 -4.54 -1.10 -16.47
N SER A 34 -3.84 -0.34 -15.62
CA SER A 34 -2.38 -0.34 -15.62
C SER A 34 -1.80 -1.69 -15.18
N TYR A 35 -2.42 -2.38 -14.22
CA TYR A 35 -2.00 -3.72 -13.82
C TYR A 35 -2.17 -4.74 -14.95
N VAL A 36 -3.32 -4.74 -15.62
CA VAL A 36 -3.59 -5.63 -16.76
C VAL A 36 -2.57 -5.39 -17.87
N LEU A 37 -2.38 -4.14 -18.28
CA LEU A 37 -1.46 -3.77 -19.36
C LEU A 37 0.00 -4.06 -19.02
N GLY A 38 0.42 -3.84 -17.77
CA GLY A 38 1.76 -4.21 -17.30
C GLY A 38 2.00 -5.72 -17.36
N GLU A 39 0.99 -6.52 -17.03
CA GLU A 39 1.08 -7.98 -17.10
C GLU A 39 1.09 -8.49 -18.55
N ILE A 40 0.31 -7.88 -19.44
CA ILE A 40 0.36 -8.13 -20.89
C ILE A 40 1.77 -7.85 -21.43
N ALA A 41 2.34 -6.69 -21.12
CA ALA A 41 3.68 -6.32 -21.57
C ALA A 41 4.75 -7.30 -21.06
N ARG A 42 4.66 -7.73 -19.78
CA ARG A 42 5.56 -8.75 -19.22
C ARG A 42 5.44 -10.07 -19.97
N GLN A 43 4.22 -10.55 -20.21
CA GLN A 43 4.00 -11.83 -20.89
C GLN A 43 4.52 -11.80 -22.33
N VAL A 44 4.28 -10.71 -23.06
CA VAL A 44 4.83 -10.51 -24.42
C VAL A 44 6.35 -10.57 -24.44
N LEU A 45 7.02 -9.90 -23.49
CA LEU A 45 8.48 -9.95 -23.39
C LEU A 45 8.99 -11.37 -23.13
N VAL A 46 8.35 -12.09 -22.20
CA VAL A 46 8.71 -13.48 -21.89
C VAL A 46 8.49 -14.42 -23.08
N GLU A 47 7.39 -14.28 -23.80
CA GLU A 47 7.12 -15.05 -25.03
C GLU A 47 8.13 -14.76 -26.14
N ALA A 48 8.66 -13.55 -26.20
CA ALA A 48 9.72 -13.15 -27.12
C ALA A 48 11.14 -13.57 -26.65
N GLY A 49 11.25 -14.33 -25.56
CA GLY A 49 12.54 -14.80 -25.02
C GLY A 49 13.29 -13.76 -24.19
N VAL A 50 12.66 -12.65 -23.82
CA VAL A 50 13.23 -11.62 -22.95
C VAL A 50 12.77 -11.88 -21.51
N PRO A 51 13.66 -12.25 -20.57
CA PRO A 51 13.28 -12.43 -19.18
C PRO A 51 12.66 -11.14 -18.64
N ALA A 52 11.44 -11.21 -18.10
CA ALA A 52 10.74 -10.04 -17.60
C ALA A 52 9.92 -10.35 -16.35
N VAL A 53 9.86 -9.37 -15.44
CA VAL A 53 9.08 -9.41 -14.20
C VAL A 53 8.18 -8.19 -14.10
N HIS A 54 6.99 -8.35 -13.54
CA HIS A 54 6.05 -7.25 -13.35
C HIS A 54 6.05 -6.79 -11.89
N ARG A 55 6.30 -5.51 -11.67
CA ARG A 55 6.19 -4.84 -10.37
C ARG A 55 4.94 -3.97 -10.34
N GLN A 56 3.92 -4.49 -9.68
CA GLN A 56 2.61 -3.87 -9.58
C GLN A 56 2.60 -2.69 -8.60
N GLY A 57 1.86 -1.64 -8.95
CA GLY A 57 1.32 -0.69 -7.96
C GLY A 57 2.37 0.21 -7.31
N LEU A 58 3.47 0.42 -8.04
CA LEU A 58 4.63 1.16 -7.54
C LEU A 58 4.28 2.59 -7.11
N GLY A 59 3.24 3.21 -7.69
CA GLY A 59 2.81 4.57 -7.41
C GLY A 59 2.08 5.22 -8.60
N ASN A 60 1.92 6.53 -8.55
CA ASN A 60 1.33 7.34 -9.64
C ASN A 60 2.43 7.79 -10.62
N THR A 61 2.07 8.60 -11.61
CA THR A 61 2.94 9.10 -12.70
C THR A 61 4.34 9.53 -12.24
N ALA A 62 4.46 10.39 -11.22
CA ALA A 62 5.75 10.87 -10.73
C ALA A 62 6.65 9.76 -10.15
N VAL A 63 6.04 8.74 -9.52
CA VAL A 63 6.79 7.60 -8.99
C VAL A 63 7.27 6.71 -10.15
N MET A 64 6.46 6.55 -11.19
CA MET A 64 6.85 5.80 -12.39
C MET A 64 7.99 6.49 -13.13
N GLU A 65 7.95 7.82 -13.23
CA GLU A 65 9.02 8.63 -13.81
C GLU A 65 10.35 8.38 -13.10
N GLN A 66 10.35 8.49 -11.77
CA GLN A 66 11.55 8.28 -10.96
C GLN A 66 12.05 6.83 -11.05
N ALA A 67 11.13 5.86 -11.13
CA ALA A 67 11.47 4.45 -11.31
C ALA A 67 12.11 4.17 -12.68
N LEU A 68 11.66 4.85 -13.75
CA LEU A 68 12.33 4.79 -15.07
C LEU A 68 13.70 5.47 -15.02
N ALA A 69 13.79 6.66 -14.42
CA ALA A 69 15.03 7.44 -14.32
C ALA A 69 16.13 6.70 -13.53
N THR A 70 15.75 6.00 -12.47
CA THR A 70 16.68 5.18 -11.65
C THR A 70 16.95 3.80 -12.24
N GLY A 71 16.28 3.43 -13.34
CA GLY A 71 16.38 2.10 -13.94
C GLY A 71 15.70 0.98 -13.15
N SER A 72 14.96 1.31 -12.07
CA SER A 72 14.19 0.37 -11.25
C SER A 72 13.05 -0.30 -12.03
N ILE A 73 12.56 0.37 -13.08
CA ILE A 73 11.72 -0.21 -14.14
C ILE A 73 12.27 0.15 -15.52
N ALA A 74 11.87 -0.59 -16.54
CA ALA A 74 12.26 -0.38 -17.93
C ALA A 74 11.12 0.15 -18.80
N VAL A 75 9.88 -0.23 -18.49
CA VAL A 75 8.66 0.12 -19.25
C VAL A 75 7.43 0.06 -18.35
N TYR A 76 6.43 0.90 -18.61
CA TYR A 76 5.10 0.78 -18.03
C TYR A 76 4.02 1.41 -18.94
N PRO A 77 2.73 1.06 -18.76
CA PRO A 77 1.62 1.69 -19.49
C PRO A 77 1.36 3.13 -19.03
N GLU A 78 1.23 4.06 -19.98
CA GLU A 78 1.03 5.49 -19.74
C GLU A 78 0.16 6.14 -20.82
N TYR A 79 -0.34 7.35 -20.58
CA TYR A 79 -1.26 8.08 -21.45
C TYR A 79 -0.63 9.37 -21.96
N THR A 80 -0.91 9.71 -23.21
CA THR A 80 -0.38 10.91 -23.88
C THR A 80 -0.66 12.19 -23.09
N GLY A 81 -1.90 12.42 -22.68
CA GLY A 81 -2.28 13.61 -21.90
C GLY A 81 -1.53 13.73 -20.57
N THR A 82 -1.31 12.61 -19.88
CA THR A 82 -0.57 12.56 -18.63
C THR A 82 0.92 12.87 -18.84
N ILE A 83 1.53 12.33 -19.89
CA ILE A 83 2.94 12.63 -20.24
C ILE A 83 3.13 14.12 -20.44
N VAL A 84 2.26 14.73 -21.25
CA VAL A 84 2.38 16.14 -21.65
C VAL A 84 2.19 17.07 -20.45
N ARG A 85 1.17 16.81 -19.62
CA ARG A 85 0.76 17.71 -18.54
C ARG A 85 1.52 17.49 -17.25
N GLU A 86 1.74 16.24 -16.84
CA GLU A 86 2.35 15.93 -15.54
C GLU A 86 3.87 15.76 -15.65
N LEU A 87 4.33 15.01 -16.66
CA LEU A 87 5.75 14.68 -16.82
C LEU A 87 6.55 15.82 -17.44
N LEU A 88 6.01 16.37 -18.53
CA LEU A 88 6.67 17.39 -19.35
C LEU A 88 6.25 18.81 -18.97
N LYS A 89 5.17 18.96 -18.19
CA LYS A 89 4.61 20.24 -17.74
C LYS A 89 4.43 21.24 -18.90
N LYS A 90 3.92 20.76 -20.03
CA LYS A 90 3.63 21.56 -21.22
C LYS A 90 2.19 22.06 -21.17
N GLU A 91 2.00 23.31 -21.56
CA GLU A 91 0.73 24.02 -21.58
C GLU A 91 0.55 24.79 -22.89
N GLY A 92 -0.66 25.32 -23.14
CA GLY A 92 -0.97 26.11 -24.33
C GLY A 92 -1.25 25.28 -25.58
N ALA A 93 -1.27 25.93 -26.75
CA ALA A 93 -1.67 25.32 -28.02
C ALA A 93 -0.78 24.14 -28.43
N GLU A 94 0.52 24.20 -28.15
CA GLU A 94 1.47 23.11 -28.43
C GLU A 94 1.21 21.85 -27.59
N ALA A 95 0.59 21.99 -26.40
CA ALA A 95 0.27 20.90 -25.50
C ALA A 95 -1.12 20.29 -25.72
N ALA A 96 -1.96 20.90 -26.56
CA ALA A 96 -3.35 20.49 -26.73
C ALA A 96 -3.50 19.13 -27.43
N ALA A 97 -2.64 18.83 -28.40
CA ALA A 97 -2.61 17.55 -29.12
C ALA A 97 -1.25 17.29 -29.80
N PRO A 98 -0.15 17.14 -29.03
CA PRO A 98 1.16 16.92 -29.61
C PRO A 98 1.24 15.56 -30.31
N SER A 99 1.95 15.50 -31.44
CA SER A 99 2.24 14.21 -32.12
C SER A 99 3.14 13.34 -31.24
N LEU A 100 3.11 12.02 -31.45
CA LEU A 100 3.99 11.09 -30.72
C LEU A 100 5.47 11.42 -30.94
N GLU A 101 5.83 11.90 -32.14
CA GLU A 101 7.17 12.40 -32.46
C GLU A 101 7.53 13.61 -31.59
N GLN A 102 6.63 14.58 -31.46
CA GLN A 102 6.82 15.75 -30.61
C GLN A 102 6.98 15.38 -29.13
N ILE A 103 6.17 14.43 -28.64
CA ILE A 103 6.27 13.90 -27.28
C ILE A 103 7.66 13.25 -27.09
N ASN A 104 8.13 12.47 -28.06
CA ASN A 104 9.45 11.82 -27.99
C ASN A 104 10.62 12.82 -28.06
N LEU A 105 10.49 13.91 -28.82
CA LEU A 105 11.47 15.01 -28.81
C LEU A 105 11.59 15.63 -27.41
N TRP A 106 10.47 15.81 -26.70
CA TRP A 106 10.47 16.34 -25.34
C TRP A 106 10.93 15.33 -24.28
N LEU A 107 10.73 14.03 -24.51
CA LEU A 107 11.19 12.96 -23.60
C LEU A 107 12.68 12.62 -23.76
N ALA A 108 13.27 12.89 -24.93
CA ALA A 108 14.66 12.54 -25.23
C ALA A 108 15.69 13.03 -24.19
N PRO A 109 15.62 14.28 -23.66
CA PRO A 109 16.54 14.74 -22.60
C PRO A 109 16.44 13.95 -21.29
N LYS A 110 15.32 13.29 -21.04
CA LYS A 110 15.09 12.41 -19.87
C LYS A 110 15.55 10.96 -20.12
N GLY A 111 16.04 10.64 -21.32
CA GLY A 111 16.40 9.27 -21.71
C GLY A 111 15.19 8.34 -21.84
N LEU A 112 14.00 8.90 -22.08
CA LEU A 112 12.74 8.16 -22.18
C LEU A 112 12.17 8.24 -23.61
N LYS A 113 11.28 7.30 -23.93
CA LYS A 113 10.46 7.34 -25.15
C LYS A 113 9.06 6.80 -24.87
N ALA A 114 8.07 7.47 -25.44
CA ALA A 114 6.71 6.98 -25.57
C ALA A 114 6.61 6.17 -26.87
N ALA A 115 6.29 4.89 -26.73
CA ALA A 115 6.22 3.96 -27.86
C ALA A 115 5.01 3.03 -27.72
N VAL A 116 4.74 2.26 -28.78
CA VAL A 116 3.68 1.25 -28.80
C VAL A 116 2.30 1.82 -28.37
N PRO A 117 1.68 2.69 -29.20
CA PRO A 117 0.28 3.07 -28.98
C PRO A 117 -0.60 1.82 -28.95
N LEU A 118 -1.36 1.62 -27.88
CA LEU A 118 -2.08 0.38 -27.63
C LEU A 118 -3.38 0.28 -28.44
N GLY A 119 -3.99 1.42 -28.78
CA GLY A 119 -5.15 1.50 -29.68
C GLY A 119 -6.45 2.01 -29.04
N PHE A 120 -6.42 2.36 -27.75
CA PHE A 120 -7.60 2.83 -27.02
C PHE A 120 -7.33 4.18 -26.34
N ASN A 121 -8.43 4.88 -26.03
CA ASN A 121 -8.41 6.15 -25.34
C ASN A 121 -9.10 6.04 -23.98
N ASN A 122 -8.44 6.51 -22.93
CA ASN A 122 -8.99 6.54 -21.59
C ASN A 122 -9.20 7.97 -21.10
N SER A 123 -10.18 8.66 -21.68
CA SER A 123 -10.53 10.02 -21.24
C SER A 123 -11.55 10.04 -20.12
N TYR A 124 -11.58 11.18 -19.42
CA TYR A 124 -12.63 11.52 -18.46
C TYR A 124 -13.97 11.66 -19.17
N ALA A 125 -15.03 11.31 -18.45
CA ALA A 125 -16.40 11.53 -18.85
C ALA A 125 -17.28 11.76 -17.62
N LEU A 126 -18.53 12.18 -17.87
CA LEU A 126 -19.58 12.09 -16.86
C LEU A 126 -20.48 10.91 -17.19
N ALA A 127 -20.93 10.19 -16.16
CA ALA A 127 -21.82 9.05 -16.30
C ALA A 127 -23.06 9.18 -15.41
N MET A 128 -24.18 8.70 -15.95
CA MET A 128 -25.48 8.61 -15.27
C MET A 128 -26.01 7.18 -15.37
N ARG A 129 -26.93 6.80 -14.48
CA ARG A 129 -27.70 5.55 -14.67
C ARG A 129 -28.50 5.64 -15.97
N GLU A 130 -28.47 4.61 -16.81
CA GLU A 130 -29.12 4.61 -18.14
C GLU A 130 -30.61 4.98 -18.03
N ASP A 131 -31.34 4.40 -17.07
CA ASP A 131 -32.77 4.66 -16.89
C ASP A 131 -33.06 6.13 -16.54
N ASP A 132 -32.21 6.75 -15.73
CA ASP A 132 -32.36 8.17 -15.36
C ASP A 132 -31.99 9.10 -16.52
N ALA A 133 -30.91 8.79 -17.23
CA ALA A 133 -30.49 9.56 -18.38
C ALA A 133 -31.53 9.49 -19.52
N ALA A 134 -32.12 8.31 -19.75
CA ALA A 134 -33.20 8.13 -20.72
C ALA A 134 -34.46 8.90 -20.31
N ARG A 135 -34.88 8.82 -19.04
CA ARG A 135 -36.03 9.54 -18.51
C ARG A 135 -35.89 11.06 -18.64
N LEU A 136 -34.68 11.58 -18.44
CA LEU A 136 -34.39 13.01 -18.51
C LEU A 136 -34.00 13.50 -19.92
N GLY A 137 -33.88 12.59 -20.89
CA GLY A 137 -33.44 12.95 -22.24
C GLY A 137 -31.98 13.43 -22.32
N ILE A 138 -31.13 12.99 -21.39
CA ILE A 138 -29.73 13.41 -21.31
C ILE A 138 -28.86 12.36 -22.03
N ALA A 139 -28.23 12.76 -23.14
CA ALA A 139 -27.28 11.93 -23.89
C ALA A 139 -25.90 12.59 -24.02
N THR A 140 -25.84 13.92 -23.93
CA THR A 140 -24.63 14.72 -24.09
C THR A 140 -24.38 15.62 -22.89
N LEU A 141 -23.15 16.14 -22.78
CA LEU A 141 -22.82 17.18 -21.82
C LEU A 141 -23.62 18.48 -22.07
N SER A 142 -23.89 18.82 -23.33
CA SER A 142 -24.79 19.92 -23.67
C SER A 142 -26.24 19.70 -23.21
N ASP A 143 -26.75 18.46 -23.21
CA ASP A 143 -28.08 18.15 -22.68
C ASP A 143 -28.11 18.28 -21.14
N LEU A 144 -27.03 17.82 -20.49
CA LEU A 144 -26.85 17.99 -19.04
C LEU A 144 -26.83 19.48 -18.67
N ALA A 145 -26.24 20.37 -19.47
CA ALA A 145 -26.25 21.80 -19.20
C ALA A 145 -27.65 22.45 -19.30
N LYS A 146 -28.57 21.84 -20.06
CA LYS A 146 -29.93 22.37 -20.29
C LYS A 146 -30.95 21.87 -19.27
N THR A 147 -30.68 20.75 -18.60
CA THR A 147 -31.63 20.21 -17.62
C THR A 147 -31.80 21.17 -16.43
N ARG A 148 -33.01 21.21 -15.90
CA ARG A 148 -33.35 22.00 -14.69
C ARG A 148 -33.62 21.13 -13.48
N GLU A 149 -33.46 19.81 -13.62
CA GLU A 149 -33.60 18.87 -12.53
C GLU A 149 -32.48 19.06 -11.50
N PRO A 150 -32.79 19.02 -10.19
CA PRO A 150 -31.76 19.04 -9.17
C PRO A 150 -31.03 17.70 -9.17
N LEU A 151 -29.84 17.67 -9.78
CA LEU A 151 -28.98 16.48 -9.84
C LEU A 151 -27.89 16.55 -8.77
N ARG A 152 -27.64 15.44 -8.07
CA ARG A 152 -26.55 15.31 -7.10
C ARG A 152 -25.32 14.75 -7.77
N PHE A 153 -24.19 15.45 -7.63
CA PHE A 153 -22.93 15.06 -8.25
C PHE A 153 -22.03 14.37 -7.22
N GLY A 154 -21.56 13.16 -7.55
CA GLY A 154 -20.55 12.42 -6.81
C GLY A 154 -19.24 12.40 -7.56
N LEU A 155 -18.54 13.53 -7.57
CA LEU A 155 -17.29 13.68 -8.32
C LEU A 155 -16.08 13.31 -7.47
N SER A 156 -15.06 12.72 -8.09
CA SER A 156 -13.80 12.39 -7.43
C SER A 156 -13.04 13.64 -7.00
N HIS A 157 -12.26 13.53 -5.92
CA HIS A 157 -11.39 14.61 -5.47
C HIS A 157 -10.43 15.08 -6.56
N GLU A 158 -9.91 14.15 -7.37
CA GLU A 158 -9.01 14.46 -8.47
C GLU A 158 -9.74 15.31 -9.52
N PHE A 159 -10.90 14.85 -9.99
CA PHE A 159 -11.65 15.55 -11.02
C PHE A 159 -12.07 16.97 -10.60
N LEU A 160 -12.30 17.22 -9.31
CA LEU A 160 -12.62 18.55 -8.80
C LEU A 160 -11.44 19.54 -8.86
N VAL A 161 -10.19 19.07 -8.75
CA VAL A 161 -9.00 19.94 -8.62
C VAL A 161 -8.19 20.07 -9.90
N ARG A 162 -8.40 19.19 -10.88
CA ARG A 162 -7.67 19.20 -12.16
C ARG A 162 -7.94 20.45 -12.98
N ALA A 163 -6.91 20.88 -13.71
CA ALA A 163 -7.00 22.00 -14.65
C ALA A 163 -7.99 21.72 -15.80
N ASP A 164 -8.11 20.47 -16.24
CA ASP A 164 -9.09 19.97 -17.21
C ASP A 164 -10.27 19.25 -16.56
N GLY A 165 -10.47 19.46 -15.25
CA GLY A 165 -11.51 18.83 -14.44
C GLY A 165 -12.82 19.64 -14.40
N TRP A 166 -13.58 19.46 -13.33
CA TRP A 166 -14.93 20.01 -13.17
C TRP A 166 -15.03 21.52 -13.41
N ASN A 167 -14.10 22.32 -12.86
CA ASN A 167 -14.18 23.78 -12.98
C ASN A 167 -14.05 24.26 -14.43
N ALA A 168 -13.14 23.64 -15.19
CA ALA A 168 -12.97 23.96 -16.61
C ALA A 168 -14.13 23.42 -17.45
N LEU A 169 -14.63 22.22 -17.13
CA LEU A 169 -15.80 21.64 -17.79
C LEU A 169 -17.05 22.53 -17.60
N MET A 170 -17.28 22.96 -16.37
CA MET A 170 -18.38 23.86 -15.99
C MET A 170 -18.32 25.16 -16.77
N ALA A 171 -17.14 25.76 -16.91
CA ALA A 171 -16.95 26.97 -17.72
C ALA A 171 -17.19 26.73 -19.21
N ALA A 172 -16.70 25.61 -19.76
CA ALA A 172 -16.82 25.29 -21.19
C ALA A 172 -18.26 24.96 -21.63
N TYR A 173 -19.04 24.32 -20.77
CA TYR A 173 -20.42 23.91 -21.06
C TYR A 173 -21.50 24.82 -20.44
N GLY A 174 -21.12 25.70 -19.51
CA GLY A 174 -22.08 26.53 -18.76
C GLY A 174 -22.96 25.69 -17.81
N LEU A 175 -22.36 24.70 -17.14
CA LEU A 175 -23.10 23.77 -16.27
C LEU A 175 -23.61 24.51 -15.01
N PRO A 176 -24.94 24.54 -14.74
CA PRO A 176 -25.51 25.29 -13.63
C PRO A 176 -25.49 24.51 -12.30
N PHE A 177 -24.49 23.65 -12.08
CA PHE A 177 -24.44 22.73 -10.94
C PHE A 177 -23.29 23.05 -10.00
N THR A 178 -23.55 22.88 -8.70
CA THR A 178 -22.51 22.92 -7.67
C THR A 178 -22.26 21.49 -7.20
N PRO A 179 -21.04 20.94 -7.36
CA PRO A 179 -20.76 19.58 -6.92
C PRO A 179 -20.71 19.51 -5.40
N GLY A 180 -20.97 18.32 -4.85
CA GLY A 180 -20.80 18.05 -3.43
C GLY A 180 -19.32 17.95 -3.03
N SER A 181 -19.06 17.51 -1.80
CA SER A 181 -17.72 17.12 -1.37
C SER A 181 -17.18 15.99 -2.26
N GLY A 182 -15.89 16.05 -2.58
CA GLY A 182 -15.23 15.01 -3.35
C GLY A 182 -15.46 13.61 -2.75
N LEU A 183 -15.61 12.63 -3.62
CA LEU A 183 -15.69 11.22 -3.26
C LEU A 183 -14.42 10.50 -3.72
N ASP A 184 -14.23 9.28 -3.23
CA ASP A 184 -13.33 8.33 -3.88
C ASP A 184 -14.02 7.81 -5.16
N HIS A 185 -13.25 7.62 -6.24
CA HIS A 185 -13.80 7.26 -7.54
C HIS A 185 -14.54 5.91 -7.53
N GLY A 186 -14.03 4.90 -6.80
CA GLY A 186 -14.72 3.62 -6.63
C GLY A 186 -15.99 3.76 -5.78
N LEU A 187 -15.98 4.60 -4.75
CA LEU A 187 -17.15 4.89 -3.92
C LEU A 187 -18.23 5.68 -4.67
N ALA A 188 -17.85 6.53 -5.63
CA ALA A 188 -18.79 7.29 -6.45
C ALA A 188 -19.74 6.35 -7.21
N TYR A 189 -19.21 5.27 -7.81
CA TYR A 189 -20.04 4.24 -8.46
C TYR A 189 -20.98 3.52 -7.48
N GLN A 190 -20.54 3.25 -6.25
CA GLN A 190 -21.41 2.65 -5.23
C GLN A 190 -22.54 3.61 -4.82
N ALA A 191 -22.23 4.89 -4.62
CA ALA A 191 -23.20 5.92 -4.31
C ALA A 191 -24.21 6.11 -5.46
N LEU A 192 -23.73 6.05 -6.71
CA LEU A 192 -24.57 6.10 -7.92
C LEU A 192 -25.51 4.88 -7.96
N ALA A 193 -25.01 3.67 -7.72
CA ALA A 193 -25.84 2.46 -7.68
C ALA A 193 -26.92 2.53 -6.58
N ARG A 194 -26.60 3.14 -5.43
CA ARG A 194 -27.52 3.33 -4.30
C ARG A 194 -28.43 4.56 -4.44
N LYS A 195 -28.41 5.25 -5.59
CA LYS A 195 -29.17 6.49 -5.86
C LYS A 195 -28.91 7.61 -4.84
N GLN A 196 -27.71 7.65 -4.26
CA GLN A 196 -27.28 8.72 -3.37
C GLN A 196 -26.73 9.92 -4.15
N VAL A 197 -26.14 9.65 -5.32
CA VAL A 197 -25.77 10.63 -6.33
C VAL A 197 -26.41 10.24 -7.67
N ASP A 198 -26.47 11.17 -8.62
CA ASP A 198 -27.16 11.02 -9.91
C ASP A 198 -26.20 11.12 -11.09
N VAL A 199 -25.08 11.83 -10.92
CA VAL A 199 -24.00 11.97 -11.90
C VAL A 199 -22.66 11.73 -11.20
N VAL A 200 -21.75 11.00 -11.85
CA VAL A 200 -20.37 10.77 -11.39
C VAL A 200 -19.38 11.08 -12.51
N ASP A 201 -18.14 11.39 -12.17
CA ASP A 201 -17.04 11.27 -13.12
C ASP A 201 -16.73 9.79 -13.35
N ALA A 202 -16.36 9.47 -14.59
CA ALA A 202 -16.04 8.14 -15.05
C ALA A 202 -14.82 8.21 -15.97
N TYR A 203 -14.07 7.13 -16.03
CA TYR A 203 -13.17 6.88 -17.14
C TYR A 203 -13.90 6.08 -18.21
N THR A 204 -13.68 6.45 -19.47
CA THR A 204 -14.34 5.78 -20.61
C THR A 204 -14.07 4.27 -20.68
N THR A 205 -13.02 3.76 -20.05
CA THR A 205 -12.69 2.32 -19.99
C THR A 205 -13.12 1.62 -18.70
N ASP A 206 -13.83 2.30 -17.79
CA ASP A 206 -14.25 1.72 -16.52
C ASP A 206 -15.20 0.54 -16.69
N ALA A 207 -14.90 -0.57 -16.02
CA ALA A 207 -15.75 -1.76 -15.99
C ALA A 207 -17.15 -1.48 -15.40
N GLN A 208 -17.24 -0.47 -14.53
CA GLN A 208 -18.47 -0.11 -13.82
C GLN A 208 -19.55 0.43 -14.76
N ILE A 209 -19.15 1.01 -15.90
CA ILE A 209 -20.09 1.51 -16.93
C ILE A 209 -20.99 0.38 -17.42
N ALA A 210 -20.38 -0.74 -17.82
CA ALA A 210 -21.14 -1.91 -18.28
C ALA A 210 -21.91 -2.57 -17.13
N ARG A 211 -21.27 -2.75 -15.96
CA ARG A 211 -21.86 -3.45 -14.81
C ARG A 211 -23.12 -2.77 -14.28
N LEU A 212 -23.08 -1.45 -14.15
CA LEU A 212 -24.16 -0.65 -13.59
C LEU A 212 -25.12 -0.13 -14.66
N ARG A 213 -24.92 -0.51 -15.94
CA ARG A 213 -25.67 -0.01 -17.10
C ARG A 213 -25.73 1.52 -17.08
N LEU A 214 -24.56 2.14 -17.15
CA LEU A 214 -24.43 3.58 -17.13
C LEU A 214 -24.41 4.15 -18.55
N ARG A 215 -25.03 5.31 -18.70
CA ARG A 215 -24.84 6.16 -19.86
C ARG A 215 -23.64 7.05 -19.62
N VAL A 216 -22.58 6.84 -20.40
CA VAL A 216 -21.50 7.82 -20.53
C VAL A 216 -22.02 8.97 -21.39
N LEU A 217 -22.02 10.19 -20.85
CA LEU A 217 -22.48 11.37 -21.55
C LEU A 217 -21.46 11.77 -22.62
N ARG A 218 -21.92 11.92 -23.86
CA ARG A 218 -21.04 12.29 -24.97
C ARG A 218 -20.55 13.73 -24.80
N ASP A 219 -19.24 13.91 -24.91
CA ASP A 219 -18.58 15.21 -24.98
C ASP A 219 -18.73 15.81 -26.38
N ASP A 220 -19.87 16.45 -26.65
CA ASP A 220 -20.24 16.95 -27.98
C ASP A 220 -19.45 18.17 -28.46
N ARG A 221 -18.66 18.80 -27.58
CA ARG A 221 -17.75 19.92 -27.90
C ARG A 221 -16.28 19.53 -27.88
N ASN A 222 -15.95 18.26 -27.67
CA ASN A 222 -14.58 17.74 -27.57
C ASN A 222 -13.74 18.53 -26.55
N PHE A 223 -14.30 18.78 -25.37
CA PHE A 223 -13.63 19.49 -24.29
C PHE A 223 -12.47 18.66 -23.69
N PHE A 224 -12.71 17.36 -23.44
CA PHE A 224 -11.71 16.53 -22.79
C PHE A 224 -10.58 16.20 -23.75
N PRO A 225 -9.31 16.35 -23.30
CA PRO A 225 -8.19 15.97 -24.12
C PRO A 225 -8.17 14.45 -24.32
N ARG A 226 -7.47 14.01 -25.36
CA ARG A 226 -7.24 12.59 -25.60
C ARG A 226 -6.17 12.06 -24.64
N TYR A 227 -6.49 10.96 -23.99
CA TYR A 227 -5.57 10.16 -23.18
C TYR A 227 -5.35 8.83 -23.89
N ASP A 228 -4.63 8.87 -25.00
CA ASP A 228 -4.33 7.67 -25.78
C ASP A 228 -3.29 6.82 -25.02
N ALA A 229 -3.62 5.55 -24.81
CA ALA A 229 -2.77 4.64 -24.06
C ALA A 229 -1.59 4.14 -24.90
N LEU A 230 -0.41 4.13 -24.28
CA LEU A 230 0.85 3.71 -24.89
C LEU A 230 1.79 3.11 -23.82
N LEU A 231 2.98 2.66 -24.25
CA LEU A 231 4.04 2.24 -23.34
C LEU A 231 5.11 3.33 -23.22
N LEU A 232 5.29 3.86 -22.01
CA LEU A 232 6.42 4.74 -21.70
C LEU A 232 7.59 3.89 -21.19
N MET A 233 8.75 4.04 -21.83
CA MET A 233 9.91 3.19 -21.56
C MET A 233 11.21 3.97 -21.61
N ARG A 234 12.28 3.37 -21.08
CA ARG A 234 13.63 3.90 -21.29
C ARG A 234 13.97 3.83 -22.77
N ALA A 235 14.67 4.84 -23.28
CA ALA A 235 15.08 4.92 -24.68
C ALA A 235 15.91 3.69 -25.12
N THR A 236 16.64 3.08 -24.18
CA THR A 236 17.49 1.90 -24.40
C THR A 236 16.75 0.57 -24.53
N LEU A 237 15.45 0.50 -24.18
CA LEU A 237 14.68 -0.73 -24.29
C LEU A 237 14.28 -0.98 -25.76
N ASP A 238 14.51 -2.21 -26.24
CA ASP A 238 14.01 -2.65 -27.54
C ASP A 238 12.49 -2.85 -27.48
N GLU A 239 11.77 -2.03 -28.24
CA GLU A 239 10.31 -2.03 -28.26
C GLU A 239 9.73 -3.04 -29.25
N ARG A 240 10.52 -3.61 -30.16
CA ARG A 240 10.02 -4.44 -31.28
C ARG A 240 9.12 -5.61 -30.84
N PRO A 241 9.44 -6.37 -29.78
CA PRO A 241 8.55 -7.44 -29.30
C PRO A 241 7.18 -6.90 -28.86
N LEU A 242 7.19 -5.80 -28.11
CA LEU A 242 5.98 -5.14 -27.61
C LEU A 242 5.18 -4.52 -28.74
N ALA A 243 5.84 -3.81 -29.66
CA ALA A 243 5.23 -3.18 -30.82
C ALA A 243 4.51 -4.20 -31.71
N THR A 244 5.18 -5.31 -32.03
CA THR A 244 4.64 -6.36 -32.91
C THR A 244 3.38 -7.00 -32.32
N ALA A 245 3.36 -7.20 -31.00
CA ALA A 245 2.26 -7.86 -30.31
C ALA A 245 1.10 -6.92 -29.94
N LEU A 246 1.37 -5.65 -29.64
CA LEU A 246 0.41 -4.77 -28.95
C LEU A 246 0.02 -3.51 -29.71
N ALA A 247 0.80 -3.03 -30.68
CA ALA A 247 0.52 -1.77 -31.34
C ALA A 247 -0.85 -1.79 -32.03
N GLY A 248 -1.76 -0.90 -31.59
CA GLY A 248 -3.12 -0.77 -32.11
C GLY A 248 -4.03 -1.97 -31.88
N ARG A 249 -3.69 -2.90 -30.99
CA ARG A 249 -4.42 -4.17 -30.80
C ARG A 249 -5.41 -4.19 -29.62
N ILE A 250 -5.44 -3.14 -28.83
CA ILE A 250 -6.33 -3.01 -27.68
C ILE A 250 -7.24 -1.82 -27.98
N ASP A 251 -8.49 -2.08 -28.32
CA ASP A 251 -9.51 -1.04 -28.45
C ASP A 251 -10.23 -0.80 -27.10
N ASP A 252 -11.04 0.27 -27.04
CA ASP A 252 -11.75 0.68 -25.81
C ASP A 252 -12.60 -0.47 -25.25
N ARG A 253 -13.24 -1.26 -26.12
CA ARG A 253 -14.12 -2.37 -25.74
C ARG A 253 -13.33 -3.55 -25.16
N ALA A 254 -12.21 -3.90 -25.78
CA ALA A 254 -11.32 -4.93 -25.28
C ALA A 254 -10.76 -4.51 -23.91
N MET A 255 -10.39 -3.25 -23.74
CA MET A 255 -9.90 -2.73 -22.45
C MET A 255 -10.99 -2.78 -21.38
N GLN A 256 -12.20 -2.31 -21.66
CA GLN A 256 -13.35 -2.42 -20.75
C GLN A 256 -13.63 -3.87 -20.36
N ALA A 257 -13.58 -4.81 -21.32
CA ALA A 257 -13.79 -6.23 -21.05
C ALA A 257 -12.71 -6.80 -20.12
N MET A 258 -11.43 -6.45 -20.35
CA MET A 258 -10.35 -6.88 -19.46
C MET A 258 -10.45 -6.27 -18.06
N ASN A 259 -10.81 -4.99 -17.96
CA ASN A 259 -11.09 -4.36 -16.67
C ASN A 259 -12.23 -5.07 -15.94
N ALA A 260 -13.29 -5.45 -16.67
CA ALA A 260 -14.41 -6.21 -16.12
C ALA A 260 -14.01 -7.62 -15.66
N GLU A 261 -13.21 -8.34 -16.44
CA GLU A 261 -12.69 -9.65 -16.05
C GLU A 261 -11.88 -9.59 -14.74
N ALA A 262 -11.12 -8.51 -14.54
CA ALA A 262 -10.36 -8.29 -13.31
C ALA A 262 -11.24 -7.85 -12.13
N GLU A 263 -12.04 -6.79 -12.30
CA GLU A 263 -12.81 -6.16 -11.21
C GLU A 263 -14.09 -6.91 -10.84
N ILE A 264 -14.78 -7.47 -11.83
CA ILE A 264 -16.12 -8.04 -11.67
C ILE A 264 -16.03 -9.55 -11.54
N ASP A 265 -15.33 -10.19 -12.48
CA ASP A 265 -15.21 -11.65 -12.47
C ASP A 265 -14.15 -12.14 -11.46
N GLY A 266 -13.26 -11.23 -11.03
CA GLY A 266 -12.23 -11.49 -10.03
C GLY A 266 -11.09 -12.35 -10.56
N LYS A 267 -10.86 -12.36 -11.87
CA LYS A 267 -9.70 -13.03 -12.49
C LYS A 267 -8.43 -12.32 -12.06
N THR A 268 -7.32 -13.06 -11.96
CA THR A 268 -6.01 -12.43 -11.72
C THR A 268 -5.56 -11.67 -12.96
N PHE A 269 -4.81 -10.58 -12.82
CA PHE A 269 -4.28 -9.83 -13.96
C PHE A 269 -3.47 -10.72 -14.93
N ASP A 270 -2.77 -11.71 -14.37
CA ASP A 270 -1.99 -12.71 -15.10
C ASP A 270 -2.88 -13.66 -15.94
N GLN A 271 -4.06 -14.04 -15.42
CA GLN A 271 -5.07 -14.76 -16.21
C GLN A 271 -5.69 -13.87 -17.29
N VAL A 272 -6.08 -12.64 -16.96
CA VAL A 272 -6.66 -11.68 -17.92
C VAL A 272 -5.70 -11.42 -19.09
N ALA A 273 -4.43 -11.17 -18.79
CA ALA A 273 -3.38 -10.96 -19.78
C ALA A 273 -3.18 -12.20 -20.67
N ARG A 274 -3.12 -13.40 -20.09
CA ARG A 274 -3.02 -14.66 -20.84
C ARG A 274 -4.22 -14.86 -21.76
N ASP A 275 -5.43 -14.68 -21.24
CA ASP A 275 -6.67 -14.84 -21.99
C ASP A 275 -6.72 -13.84 -23.16
N PHE A 276 -6.33 -12.58 -22.93
CA PHE A 276 -6.21 -11.58 -23.98
C PHE A 276 -5.19 -11.98 -25.06
N LEU A 277 -3.97 -12.37 -24.68
CA LEU A 277 -2.94 -12.77 -25.64
C LEU A 277 -3.32 -14.03 -26.43
N ALA A 278 -3.98 -14.99 -25.78
CA ALA A 278 -4.52 -16.17 -26.45
C ALA A 278 -5.63 -15.81 -27.44
N ARG A 279 -6.57 -14.92 -27.05
CA ARG A 279 -7.62 -14.40 -27.94
C ARG A 279 -7.04 -13.60 -29.10
N ASN A 280 -5.99 -12.82 -28.89
CA ASN A 280 -5.36 -11.99 -29.92
C ASN A 280 -4.54 -12.84 -30.91
N LYS A 281 -3.91 -13.92 -30.43
CA LYS A 281 -3.31 -14.96 -31.29
C LYS A 281 -4.36 -15.70 -32.10
N ALA A 282 -5.50 -16.03 -31.48
CA ALA A 282 -6.61 -16.68 -32.16
C ALA A 282 -7.29 -15.76 -33.17
N ALA A 283 -7.46 -14.46 -32.88
CA ALA A 283 -8.09 -13.47 -33.75
C ALA A 283 -7.26 -13.07 -34.99
N ALA A 284 -5.97 -13.44 -35.03
CA ALA A 284 -5.16 -13.41 -36.25
C ALA A 284 -5.57 -14.52 -37.27
N ALA A 285 -6.46 -15.43 -36.88
CA ALA A 285 -7.22 -16.33 -37.72
C ALA A 285 -8.73 -16.05 -37.54
N SER A 286 -9.53 -15.97 -38.61
CA SER A 286 -10.92 -15.45 -38.60
C SER A 286 -11.96 -16.34 -37.83
N PRO A 287 -13.28 -15.99 -37.76
CA PRO A 287 -13.97 -15.41 -36.60
C PRO A 287 -15.11 -16.35 -36.03
N PRO A 288 -16.08 -15.89 -35.19
CA PRO A 288 -16.16 -16.27 -33.78
C PRO A 288 -17.35 -17.19 -33.43
N ALA A 289 -17.18 -18.01 -32.37
CA ALA A 289 -18.28 -18.68 -31.68
C ALA A 289 -18.25 -18.37 -30.17
N ALA A 290 -19.42 -18.08 -29.63
CA ALA A 290 -19.67 -17.73 -28.24
C ALA A 290 -19.58 -18.96 -27.30
N ALA A 291 -19.07 -18.75 -26.08
CA ALA A 291 -19.42 -19.56 -24.89
C ALA A 291 -18.95 -18.80 -23.63
N THR A 292 -19.85 -18.22 -22.84
CA THR A 292 -20.54 -18.80 -21.65
C THR A 292 -19.62 -18.98 -20.44
N ALA A 293 -19.84 -18.11 -19.45
CA ALA A 293 -19.15 -18.10 -18.16
C ALA A 293 -19.59 -19.26 -17.25
N ALA A 294 -18.61 -19.91 -16.61
CA ALA A 294 -18.85 -20.87 -15.53
C ALA A 294 -18.84 -20.14 -14.17
N ARG A 295 -19.97 -20.20 -13.45
CA ARG A 295 -20.11 -19.76 -12.07
C ARG A 295 -19.43 -20.75 -11.13
N ALA A 296 -18.45 -20.28 -10.35
CA ALA A 296 -17.97 -20.97 -9.16
C ALA A 296 -18.46 -20.25 -7.90
N THR A 297 -18.88 -21.02 -6.91
CA THR A 297 -19.53 -20.61 -5.65
C THR A 297 -18.67 -19.67 -4.79
N GLN A 298 -19.29 -18.56 -4.37
CA GLN A 298 -18.69 -17.40 -3.69
C GLN A 298 -17.94 -17.73 -2.37
N GLY A 299 -18.27 -18.84 -1.70
CA GLY A 299 -17.65 -19.23 -0.43
C GLY A 299 -16.25 -19.86 -0.55
N GLN A 300 -15.93 -20.53 -1.66
CA GLN A 300 -14.61 -21.14 -1.87
C GLN A 300 -13.56 -20.08 -2.30
N ARG A 301 -13.98 -19.07 -3.08
CA ARG A 301 -13.12 -17.98 -3.56
C ARG A 301 -12.52 -17.12 -2.44
N PHE A 302 -13.22 -16.97 -1.30
CA PHE A 302 -12.71 -16.13 -0.22
C PHE A 302 -11.57 -16.80 0.55
N LEU A 303 -11.67 -18.11 0.82
CA LEU A 303 -10.60 -18.86 1.47
C LEU A 303 -9.35 -18.95 0.59
N ASP A 304 -9.53 -19.13 -0.72
CA ASP A 304 -8.43 -19.12 -1.69
C ASP A 304 -7.71 -17.77 -1.73
N ARG A 305 -8.47 -16.66 -1.64
CA ARG A 305 -7.91 -15.29 -1.56
C ARG A 305 -7.24 -15.01 -0.21
N LEU A 306 -7.81 -15.52 0.87
CA LEU A 306 -7.25 -15.38 2.21
C LEU A 306 -5.90 -16.09 2.31
N LEU A 307 -5.84 -17.34 1.85
CA LEU A 307 -4.67 -18.22 1.86
C LEU A 307 -3.84 -18.14 0.57
N ALA A 308 -3.97 -17.05 -0.19
CA ALA A 308 -3.24 -16.93 -1.45
C ALA A 308 -1.71 -17.02 -1.24
N PRO A 309 -0.95 -17.52 -2.23
CA PRO A 309 0.47 -17.89 -2.08
C PRO A 309 1.41 -16.76 -1.63
N ASP A 310 0.99 -15.51 -1.80
CA ASP A 310 1.68 -14.30 -1.36
C ASP A 310 1.57 -14.04 0.16
N LEU A 311 0.59 -14.65 0.86
CA LEU A 311 0.35 -14.42 2.29
C LEU A 311 1.60 -14.61 3.16
N PRO A 312 2.41 -15.68 3.02
CA PRO A 312 3.58 -15.87 3.86
C PRO A 312 4.65 -14.79 3.65
N ARG A 313 4.78 -14.27 2.43
CA ARG A 313 5.67 -13.15 2.12
C ARG A 313 5.16 -11.88 2.80
N LEU A 314 3.89 -11.53 2.59
CA LEU A 314 3.28 -10.34 3.17
C LEU A 314 3.32 -10.36 4.70
N LEU A 315 3.03 -11.52 5.30
CA LEU A 315 3.10 -11.68 6.74
C LEU A 315 4.52 -11.47 7.25
N ARG A 316 5.53 -12.03 6.58
CA ARG A 316 6.93 -11.85 6.96
C ARG A 316 7.37 -10.39 6.87
N GLU A 317 7.02 -9.69 5.79
CA GLU A 317 7.30 -8.26 5.62
C GLU A 317 6.62 -7.44 6.71
N HIS A 318 5.35 -7.71 7.00
CA HIS A 318 4.58 -7.02 8.03
C HIS A 318 5.17 -7.23 9.42
N LEU A 319 5.49 -8.48 9.77
CA LEU A 319 6.14 -8.83 11.04
C LEU A 319 7.51 -8.15 11.17
N THR A 320 8.30 -8.14 10.08
CA THR A 320 9.62 -7.52 10.08
C THR A 320 9.51 -6.02 10.34
N LEU A 321 8.59 -5.33 9.65
CA LEU A 321 8.33 -3.90 9.88
C LEU A 321 7.90 -3.62 11.32
N VAL A 322 6.94 -4.39 11.85
CA VAL A 322 6.40 -4.19 13.20
C VAL A 322 7.45 -4.46 14.27
N PHE A 323 8.10 -5.62 14.25
CA PHE A 323 9.03 -6.00 15.31
C PHE A 323 10.35 -5.24 15.22
N ALA A 324 10.87 -4.94 14.02
CA ALA A 324 12.08 -4.12 13.90
C ALA A 324 11.83 -2.69 14.39
N SER A 325 10.68 -2.08 14.06
CA SER A 325 10.34 -0.74 14.53
C SER A 325 10.12 -0.70 16.04
N VAL A 326 9.43 -1.69 16.62
CA VAL A 326 9.26 -1.80 18.07
C VAL A 326 10.59 -2.02 18.78
N ALA A 327 11.51 -2.82 18.22
CA ALA A 327 12.83 -3.03 18.80
C ALA A 327 13.65 -1.72 18.85
N ILE A 328 13.65 -0.96 17.74
CA ILE A 328 14.29 0.37 17.67
C ILE A 328 13.64 1.33 18.67
N ALA A 329 12.31 1.39 18.69
CA ALA A 329 11.56 2.23 19.61
C ALA A 329 11.77 1.84 21.08
N THR A 330 11.98 0.56 21.39
CA THR A 330 12.29 0.08 22.74
C THR A 330 13.70 0.49 23.15
N ALA A 331 14.67 0.32 22.26
CA ALA A 331 16.07 0.70 22.49
C ALA A 331 16.23 2.20 22.76
N ILE A 332 15.40 3.05 22.15
CA ILE A 332 15.40 4.51 22.36
C ILE A 332 14.46 4.91 23.50
N GLY A 333 13.27 4.31 23.54
CA GLY A 333 12.17 4.70 24.40
C GLY A 333 12.37 4.36 25.87
N ILE A 334 12.99 3.22 26.20
CA ILE A 334 13.30 2.88 27.60
C ILE A 334 14.31 3.88 28.18
N PRO A 335 15.48 4.15 27.55
CA PRO A 335 16.40 5.19 28.03
C PRO A 335 15.75 6.57 28.14
N ALA A 336 14.93 6.97 27.15
CA ALA A 336 14.22 8.24 27.17
C ALA A 336 13.21 8.32 28.32
N GLY A 337 12.46 7.24 28.60
CA GLY A 337 11.53 7.16 29.73
C GLY A 337 12.23 7.19 31.09
N VAL A 338 13.38 6.51 31.22
CA VAL A 338 14.25 6.59 32.41
C VAL A 338 14.76 8.01 32.63
N LEU A 339 15.21 8.67 31.56
CA LEU A 339 15.66 10.06 31.62
C LEU A 339 14.53 11.01 32.02
N ALA A 340 13.33 10.82 31.47
CA ALA A 340 12.15 11.58 31.79
C ALA A 340 11.73 11.42 33.27
N ALA A 341 11.81 10.21 33.82
CA ALA A 341 11.55 9.96 35.24
C ALA A 341 12.58 10.61 36.17
N ARG A 342 13.85 10.65 35.76
CA ARG A 342 14.94 11.22 36.59
C ARG A 342 15.01 12.74 36.57
N ARG A 343 14.59 13.38 35.47
CA ARG A 343 14.67 14.83 35.28
C ARG A 343 13.29 15.41 34.98
N PRO A 344 12.52 15.85 35.98
CA PRO A 344 11.12 16.28 35.82
C PRO A 344 10.88 17.38 34.77
N ARG A 345 11.85 18.28 34.56
CA ARG A 345 11.77 19.32 33.53
C ARG A 345 11.98 18.75 32.12
N LEU A 346 13.02 17.94 31.91
CA LEU A 346 13.22 17.25 30.63
C LEU A 346 12.10 16.25 30.34
N GLY A 347 11.57 15.58 31.37
CA GLY A 347 10.47 14.63 31.23
C GLY A 347 9.21 15.28 30.65
N ARG A 348 8.84 16.48 31.13
CA ARG A 348 7.72 17.24 30.55
C ARG A 348 7.96 17.58 29.07
N ALA A 349 9.15 18.05 28.72
CA ALA A 349 9.50 18.38 27.33
C ALA A 349 9.52 17.13 26.42
N LEU A 350 10.11 16.03 26.87
CA LEU A 350 10.15 14.77 26.13
C LEU A 350 8.76 14.19 25.90
N MET A 351 7.89 14.20 26.91
CA MET A 351 6.51 13.73 26.77
C MET A 351 5.70 14.60 25.81
N ALA A 352 5.89 15.92 25.84
CA ALA A 352 5.27 16.83 24.89
C ALA A 352 5.75 16.57 23.46
N LEU A 353 7.06 16.39 23.26
CA LEU A 353 7.65 16.10 21.95
C LEU A 353 7.14 14.78 21.36
N VAL A 354 7.21 13.70 22.14
CA VAL A 354 6.78 12.38 21.68
C VAL A 354 5.26 12.32 21.51
N GLY A 355 4.49 13.06 22.32
CA GLY A 355 3.05 13.22 22.15
C GLY A 355 2.68 13.95 20.86
N MET A 356 3.35 15.08 20.57
CA MET A 356 3.18 15.85 19.34
C MET A 356 3.52 15.02 18.09
N LEU A 357 4.52 14.14 18.19
CA LEU A 357 4.89 13.28 17.07
C LEU A 357 3.77 12.31 16.69
N GLN A 358 2.99 11.83 17.67
CA GLN A 358 1.86 10.94 17.43
C GLN A 358 0.65 11.66 16.83
N THR A 359 0.54 12.98 16.98
CA THR A 359 -0.57 13.77 16.41
C THR A 359 -0.40 14.03 14.91
N VAL A 360 0.82 13.87 14.37
CA VAL A 360 1.03 13.93 12.92
C VAL A 360 0.29 12.74 12.29
N PRO A 361 -0.50 12.93 11.23
CA PRO A 361 -1.11 11.80 10.51
C PRO A 361 -0.03 10.89 9.89
N SER A 362 -0.24 9.57 9.91
CA SER A 362 0.79 8.60 9.50
C SER A 362 1.20 8.77 8.04
N LEU A 363 0.24 9.03 7.16
CA LEU A 363 0.51 9.28 5.75
C LEU A 363 1.32 10.56 5.52
N ALA A 364 1.06 11.62 6.31
CA ALA A 364 1.82 12.88 6.23
C ALA A 364 3.25 12.71 6.76
N LEU A 365 3.42 11.97 7.88
CA LEU A 365 4.73 11.66 8.42
C LEU A 365 5.56 10.82 7.44
N LEU A 366 4.93 9.84 6.79
CA LEU A 366 5.58 9.01 5.76
C LEU A 366 6.02 9.85 4.56
N ALA A 367 5.18 10.74 4.05
CA ALA A 367 5.54 11.65 2.95
C ALA A 367 6.72 12.57 3.31
N PHE A 368 6.72 13.12 4.54
CA PHE A 368 7.84 13.91 5.05
C PHE A 368 9.13 13.10 5.13
N LEU A 369 9.08 11.86 5.65
CA LEU A 369 10.25 11.00 5.76
C LEU A 369 10.79 10.54 4.41
N ILE A 370 9.93 10.36 3.39
CA ILE A 370 10.39 10.12 2.01
C ILE A 370 11.20 11.31 1.51
N ALA A 371 10.69 12.53 1.67
CA ALA A 371 11.38 13.74 1.23
C ALA A 371 12.74 13.89 1.94
N LEU A 372 12.82 13.53 3.23
CA LEU A 372 14.04 13.62 4.02
C LEU A 372 15.06 12.52 3.67
N VAL A 373 14.61 11.28 3.48
CA VAL A 373 15.48 10.11 3.19
C VAL A 373 15.87 10.04 1.72
N GLY A 374 15.05 10.60 0.82
CA GLY A 374 15.23 10.53 -0.62
C GLY A 374 14.88 9.16 -1.23
N ALA A 375 14.21 8.29 -0.48
CA ALA A 375 13.80 6.95 -0.92
C ALA A 375 12.40 6.60 -0.40
N ILE A 376 11.69 5.73 -1.13
CA ILE A 376 10.42 5.12 -0.71
C ILE A 376 10.64 3.70 -0.17
N GLY A 377 9.62 3.10 0.42
CA GLY A 377 9.64 1.70 0.85
C GLY A 377 10.00 1.50 2.32
N PHE A 378 10.85 0.50 2.58
CA PHE A 378 11.08 -0.03 3.93
C PHE A 378 11.65 0.99 4.93
N VAL A 379 12.64 1.79 4.53
CA VAL A 379 13.37 2.68 5.47
C VAL A 379 12.48 3.79 6.04
N PRO A 380 11.77 4.61 5.23
CA PRO A 380 10.86 5.63 5.78
C PRO A 380 9.73 5.01 6.62
N ALA A 381 9.22 3.84 6.23
CA ALA A 381 8.20 3.12 7.00
C ALA A 381 8.72 2.66 8.36
N LEU A 382 9.91 2.08 8.41
CA LEU A 382 10.56 1.65 9.65
C LEU A 382 10.77 2.84 10.60
N LEU A 383 11.23 3.98 10.08
CA LEU A 383 11.39 5.20 10.85
C LEU A 383 10.05 5.70 11.39
N ALA A 384 9.03 5.84 10.54
CA ALA A 384 7.71 6.30 10.96
C ALA A 384 7.12 5.39 12.06
N LEU A 385 7.14 4.07 11.85
CA LEU A 385 6.63 3.10 12.81
C LEU A 385 7.42 3.11 14.13
N SER A 386 8.74 3.35 14.07
CA SER A 386 9.55 3.50 15.28
C SER A 386 9.12 4.74 16.06
N LEU A 387 8.87 5.85 15.36
CA LEU A 387 8.41 7.11 15.97
C LEU A 387 7.04 6.97 16.64
N TYR A 388 6.08 6.28 16.00
CA TYR A 388 4.77 6.00 16.61
C TYR A 388 4.87 5.10 17.85
N ALA A 389 5.74 4.10 17.82
CA ALA A 389 5.95 3.18 18.94
C ALA A 389 6.65 3.84 20.14
N LEU A 390 7.30 5.00 19.99
CA LEU A 390 7.99 5.68 21.09
C LEU A 390 7.04 6.09 22.22
N LEU A 391 5.84 6.63 21.91
CA LEU A 391 5.00 7.22 22.95
C LEU A 391 4.57 6.20 24.02
N PRO A 392 3.96 5.05 23.66
CA PRO A 392 3.54 4.08 24.67
C PRO A 392 4.72 3.57 25.49
N ILE A 393 5.89 3.36 24.87
CA ILE A 393 7.09 2.85 25.55
C ILE A 393 7.65 3.88 26.53
N VAL A 394 7.87 5.12 26.09
CA VAL A 394 8.39 6.21 26.93
C VAL A 394 7.42 6.49 28.08
N ARG A 395 6.13 6.57 27.78
CA ARG A 395 5.08 6.90 28.76
C ARG A 395 4.97 5.85 29.84
N ASN A 396 4.94 4.56 29.46
CA ASN A 396 4.85 3.48 30.42
C ASN A 396 6.16 3.24 31.18
N THR A 397 7.31 3.50 30.56
CA THR A 397 8.59 3.47 31.29
C THR A 397 8.65 4.54 32.36
N HIS A 398 8.21 5.76 32.04
CA HIS A 398 8.11 6.84 33.02
C HIS A 398 7.12 6.50 34.14
N ALA A 399 5.91 6.04 33.79
CA ALA A 399 4.88 5.68 34.75
C ALA A 399 5.32 4.53 35.68
N GLY A 400 5.94 3.48 35.12
CA GLY A 400 6.45 2.36 35.90
C GLY A 400 7.49 2.79 36.92
N LEU A 401 8.44 3.64 36.53
CA LEU A 401 9.45 4.18 37.45
C LEU A 401 8.84 5.11 38.51
N ALA A 402 7.86 5.93 38.12
CA ALA A 402 7.15 6.82 39.04
C ALA A 402 6.29 6.06 40.06
N SER A 403 5.82 4.85 39.73
CA SER A 403 5.05 3.99 40.64
C SER A 403 5.91 3.26 41.68
N VAL A 404 7.24 3.26 41.56
CA VAL A 404 8.12 2.61 42.54
C VAL A 404 8.05 3.37 43.87
N PRO A 405 7.75 2.71 45.01
CA PRO A 405 7.68 3.37 46.30
C PRO A 405 8.98 4.10 46.65
N PRO A 406 8.94 5.39 47.07
CA PRO A 406 10.14 6.16 47.38
C PRO A 406 11.04 5.49 48.44
N GLY A 407 10.43 4.77 49.38
CA GLY A 407 11.14 4.03 50.44
C GLY A 407 12.10 2.97 49.91
N MET A 408 11.75 2.27 48.81
CA MET A 408 12.64 1.27 48.18
C MET A 408 13.93 1.91 47.67
N ARG A 409 13.81 3.09 47.06
CA ARG A 409 14.96 3.86 46.56
C ARG A 409 15.84 4.36 47.72
N LEU A 410 15.23 4.92 48.76
CA LEU A 410 15.95 5.43 49.93
C LEU A 410 16.67 4.30 50.68
N ALA A 411 16.04 3.13 50.83
CA ALA A 411 16.66 1.96 51.45
C ALA A 411 17.88 1.49 50.66
N GLY A 412 17.80 1.41 49.32
CA GLY A 412 18.94 1.05 48.49
C GLY A 412 20.12 2.02 48.63
N LEU A 413 19.85 3.33 48.66
CA LEU A 413 20.87 4.35 48.88
C LEU A 413 21.49 4.26 50.28
N ALA A 414 20.67 4.01 51.32
CA ALA A 414 21.14 3.85 52.70
C ALA A 414 22.03 2.61 52.88
N LEU A 415 21.81 1.56 52.09
CA LEU A 415 22.67 0.37 52.01
C LEU A 415 23.94 0.58 51.16
N GLY A 416 24.21 1.81 50.70
CA GLY A 416 25.42 2.15 49.96
C GLY A 416 25.38 1.87 48.45
N LEU A 417 24.21 1.54 47.88
CA LEU A 417 24.09 1.36 46.44
C LEU A 417 24.17 2.72 45.72
N ARG A 418 24.90 2.77 44.60
CA ARG A 418 24.90 3.95 43.71
C ARG A 418 23.57 4.07 42.97
N SER A 419 23.19 5.28 42.55
CA SER A 419 21.96 5.54 41.80
C SER A 419 21.78 4.67 40.53
N GLY A 420 22.87 4.26 39.88
CA GLY A 420 22.81 3.33 38.75
C GLY A 420 22.52 1.87 39.17
N GLN A 421 23.01 1.46 40.33
CA GLN A 421 22.73 0.14 40.92
C GLN A 421 21.30 0.06 41.45
N VAL A 422 20.81 1.13 42.08
CA VAL A 422 19.40 1.24 42.50
C VAL A 422 18.47 1.14 41.28
N LEU A 423 18.79 1.83 40.18
CA LEU A 423 17.97 1.74 38.96
C LEU A 423 17.94 0.33 38.37
N ARG A 424 19.10 -0.30 38.17
CA ARG A 424 19.16 -1.61 37.53
C ARG A 424 18.70 -2.75 38.43
N GLY A 425 18.95 -2.65 39.73
CA GLY A 425 18.69 -3.70 40.71
C GLY A 425 17.34 -3.60 41.41
N ILE A 426 16.73 -2.41 41.46
CA ILE A 426 15.49 -2.16 42.22
C ILE A 426 14.43 -1.53 41.30
N GLU A 427 14.68 -0.34 40.77
CA GLU A 427 13.64 0.44 40.06
C GLU A 427 13.17 -0.25 38.76
N LEU A 428 14.09 -0.65 37.87
CA LEU A 428 13.75 -1.32 36.61
C LEU A 428 13.07 -2.68 36.82
N PRO A 429 13.52 -3.56 37.74
CA PRO A 429 12.81 -4.80 38.03
C PRO A 429 11.38 -4.58 38.53
N LEU A 430 11.13 -3.55 39.35
CA LEU A 430 9.81 -3.22 39.86
C LEU A 430 8.93 -2.53 38.81
N ALA A 431 9.51 -1.70 37.94
CA ALA A 431 8.83 -1.03 36.84
C ALA A 431 8.61 -1.93 35.61
N ALA A 432 9.25 -3.11 35.56
CA ALA A 432 9.25 -4.00 34.41
C ALA A 432 7.85 -4.39 33.90
N PRO A 433 6.84 -4.70 34.75
CA PRO A 433 5.49 -5.02 34.26
C PRO A 433 4.88 -3.87 33.46
N THR A 434 4.99 -2.64 33.98
CA THR A 434 4.47 -1.44 33.29
C THR A 434 5.26 -1.16 32.01
N ILE A 435 6.59 -1.25 32.04
CA ILE A 435 7.43 -1.10 30.84
C ILE A 435 7.01 -2.09 29.75
N PHE A 436 6.79 -3.35 30.14
CA PHE A 436 6.38 -4.41 29.24
C PHE A 436 4.99 -4.16 28.64
N ALA A 437 4.02 -3.71 29.44
CA ALA A 437 2.71 -3.28 28.95
C ALA A 437 2.82 -2.13 27.93
N GLY A 438 3.80 -1.24 28.09
CA GLY A 438 4.12 -0.20 27.10
C GLY A 438 4.62 -0.74 25.76
N ILE A 439 5.51 -1.74 25.79
CA ILE A 439 6.03 -2.42 24.60
C ILE A 439 4.91 -3.18 23.89
N GLN A 440 4.06 -3.89 24.65
CA GLN A 440 2.88 -4.59 24.13
C GLN A 440 1.92 -3.62 23.44
N THR A 441 1.58 -2.50 24.10
CA THR A 441 0.70 -1.48 23.52
C THR A 441 1.27 -0.92 22.22
N ALA A 442 2.58 -0.62 22.21
CA ALA A 442 3.27 -0.14 21.02
C ALA A 442 3.25 -1.16 19.88
N ALA A 443 3.48 -2.44 20.18
CA ALA A 443 3.48 -3.51 19.18
C ALA A 443 2.09 -3.70 18.54
N VAL A 444 1.03 -3.77 19.35
CA VAL A 444 -0.35 -3.92 18.86
C VAL A 444 -0.77 -2.72 18.00
N LEU A 445 -0.46 -1.49 18.45
CA LEU A 445 -0.71 -0.28 17.65
C LEU A 445 0.07 -0.29 16.35
N ASN A 446 1.35 -0.69 16.38
CA ASN A 446 2.17 -0.76 15.17
C ASN A 446 1.67 -1.77 14.14
N VAL A 447 1.05 -2.89 14.55
CA VAL A 447 0.42 -3.83 13.59
C VAL A 447 -0.62 -3.12 12.73
N GLY A 448 -1.44 -2.27 13.34
CA GLY A 448 -2.45 -1.46 12.64
C GLY A 448 -1.82 -0.39 11.76
N VAL A 449 -0.95 0.46 12.32
CA VAL A 449 -0.33 1.59 11.59
C VAL A 449 0.56 1.09 10.43
N ALA A 450 1.20 -0.07 10.56
CA ALA A 450 2.00 -0.68 9.51
C ALA A 450 1.21 -0.98 8.23
N THR A 451 -0.11 -1.17 8.30
CA THR A 451 -0.93 -1.34 7.09
C THR A 451 -0.94 -0.10 6.19
N VAL A 452 -0.74 1.09 6.78
CA VAL A 452 -0.65 2.36 6.03
C VAL A 452 0.71 2.51 5.34
N ALA A 453 1.77 1.85 5.83
CA ALA A 453 3.09 1.92 5.23
C ALA A 453 3.14 1.35 3.79
N THR A 454 2.18 0.50 3.43
CA THR A 454 2.00 0.02 2.06
C THR A 454 1.81 1.17 1.05
N PHE A 455 1.20 2.30 1.43
CA PHE A 455 1.01 3.44 0.53
C PHE A 455 2.33 3.99 -0.04
N ILE A 456 3.46 3.71 0.62
CA ILE A 456 4.79 4.10 0.19
C ILE A 456 5.67 2.93 -0.29
N GLY A 457 5.05 1.76 -0.55
CA GLY A 457 5.76 0.58 -1.07
C GLY A 457 6.58 -0.17 -0.03
N ALA A 458 6.26 -0.05 1.27
CA ALA A 458 6.95 -0.79 2.33
C ALA A 458 6.56 -2.28 2.39
N GLY A 459 5.51 -2.66 1.68
CA GLY A 459 4.96 -4.02 1.63
C GLY A 459 4.03 -4.35 2.78
N GLY A 460 3.91 -5.64 3.10
CA GLY A 460 3.12 -6.14 4.23
C GLY A 460 1.62 -6.37 3.94
N LEU A 461 0.85 -6.71 4.97
CA LEU A 461 -0.57 -7.08 4.83
C LEU A 461 -1.45 -5.95 4.28
N GLY A 462 -0.99 -4.71 4.38
CA GLY A 462 -1.64 -3.55 3.77
C GLY A 462 -1.67 -3.60 2.23
N GLU A 463 -0.80 -4.39 1.57
CA GLU A 463 -0.80 -4.57 0.10
C GLU A 463 -2.17 -5.00 -0.40
N ARG A 464 -2.78 -6.00 0.25
CA ARG A 464 -4.10 -6.51 -0.12
C ARG A 464 -5.22 -5.52 0.20
N ILE A 465 -5.09 -4.76 1.29
CA ILE A 465 -6.08 -3.73 1.68
C ILE A 465 -6.11 -2.64 0.62
N VAL A 466 -4.94 -2.08 0.28
CA VAL A 466 -4.81 -1.00 -0.70
C VAL A 466 -5.16 -1.48 -2.10
N ALA A 467 -4.72 -2.67 -2.49
CA ALA A 467 -5.06 -3.23 -3.80
C ALA A 467 -6.56 -3.53 -3.91
N GLY A 468 -7.18 -4.11 -2.87
CA GLY A 468 -8.62 -4.37 -2.82
C GLY A 468 -9.45 -3.08 -2.86
N LEU A 469 -8.98 -2.03 -2.19
CA LEU A 469 -9.58 -0.70 -2.27
C LEU A 469 -9.47 -0.12 -3.70
N ALA A 470 -8.29 -0.23 -4.31
CA ALA A 470 -8.02 0.31 -5.64
C ALA A 470 -8.84 -0.36 -6.76
N VAL A 471 -9.17 -1.65 -6.62
CA VAL A 471 -10.00 -2.40 -7.58
C VAL A 471 -11.45 -2.59 -7.12
N ASN A 472 -11.85 -1.90 -6.04
CA ASN A 472 -13.17 -2.02 -5.42
C ASN A 472 -13.59 -3.47 -5.07
N ASP A 473 -12.63 -4.37 -4.88
CA ASP A 473 -12.86 -5.76 -4.47
C ASP A 473 -12.84 -5.84 -2.93
N THR A 474 -14.04 -5.78 -2.36
CA THR A 474 -14.22 -5.84 -0.90
C THR A 474 -13.68 -7.15 -0.32
N ALA A 475 -13.77 -8.28 -1.04
CA ALA A 475 -13.27 -9.56 -0.56
C ALA A 475 -11.73 -9.59 -0.53
N TYR A 476 -11.07 -8.98 -1.51
CA TYR A 476 -9.61 -8.84 -1.51
C TYR A 476 -9.12 -7.85 -0.45
N MET A 477 -9.84 -6.75 -0.25
CA MET A 477 -9.59 -5.80 0.84
C MET A 477 -9.70 -6.50 2.21
N LEU A 478 -10.76 -7.29 2.42
CA LEU A 478 -10.95 -8.09 3.63
C LEU A 478 -9.89 -9.18 3.79
N ALA A 479 -9.38 -9.75 2.70
CA ALA A 479 -8.29 -10.72 2.73
C ALA A 479 -6.93 -10.13 3.16
N GLY A 480 -6.80 -8.80 3.23
CA GLY A 480 -5.70 -8.11 3.91
C GLY A 480 -6.07 -7.67 5.34
N ALA A 481 -7.27 -7.09 5.50
CA ALA A 481 -7.71 -6.51 6.78
C ALA A 481 -7.92 -7.57 7.88
N ILE A 482 -8.52 -8.73 7.55
CA ILE A 482 -8.77 -9.80 8.52
C ILE A 482 -7.47 -10.40 9.04
N PRO A 483 -6.49 -10.81 8.20
CA PRO A 483 -5.19 -11.26 8.70
C PRO A 483 -4.47 -10.21 9.54
N ALA A 484 -4.56 -8.92 9.20
CA ALA A 484 -3.96 -7.85 10.00
C ALA A 484 -4.62 -7.73 11.39
N ALA A 485 -5.95 -7.80 11.46
CA ALA A 485 -6.68 -7.79 12.72
C ALA A 485 -6.39 -9.03 13.57
N VAL A 486 -6.37 -10.22 12.96
CA VAL A 486 -5.97 -11.47 13.63
C VAL A 486 -4.53 -11.38 14.13
N LEU A 487 -3.61 -10.83 13.34
CA LEU A 487 -2.23 -10.63 13.76
C LEU A 487 -2.12 -9.70 14.97
N ALA A 488 -2.93 -8.64 15.05
CA ALA A 488 -2.95 -7.75 16.21
C ALA A 488 -3.39 -8.51 17.48
N LEU A 489 -4.43 -9.35 17.38
CA LEU A 489 -4.90 -10.20 18.48
C LEU A 489 -3.86 -11.24 18.89
N VAL A 490 -3.25 -11.93 17.93
CA VAL A 490 -2.19 -12.92 18.17
C VAL A 490 -0.97 -12.26 18.81
N THR A 491 -0.61 -11.05 18.37
CA THR A 491 0.46 -10.27 18.99
C THR A 491 0.11 -9.96 20.44
N GLN A 492 -1.10 -9.46 20.71
CA GLN A 492 -1.56 -9.17 22.07
C GLN A 492 -1.49 -10.42 22.98
N TRP A 493 -2.07 -11.54 22.56
CA TRP A 493 -2.03 -12.79 23.33
C TRP A 493 -0.61 -13.33 23.52
N GLY A 494 0.26 -13.15 22.52
CA GLY A 494 1.66 -13.52 22.62
C GLY A 494 2.39 -12.74 23.72
N PHE A 495 2.12 -11.45 23.85
CA PHE A 495 2.64 -10.62 24.94
C PHE A 495 2.03 -11.02 26.30
N ASP A 496 0.72 -11.25 26.38
CA ASP A 496 0.05 -11.69 27.62
C ASP A 496 0.64 -13.02 28.14
N GLY A 497 0.88 -13.97 27.23
CA GLY A 497 1.51 -15.24 27.56
C GLY A 497 2.97 -15.08 28.00
N LEU A 498 3.73 -14.20 27.35
CA LEU A 498 5.11 -13.89 27.73
C LEU A 498 5.18 -13.21 29.10
N GLU A 499 4.26 -12.29 29.39
CA GLU A 499 4.12 -11.66 30.70
C GLU A 499 3.86 -12.71 31.79
N TRP A 500 2.92 -13.62 31.54
CA TRP A 500 2.59 -14.70 32.47
C TRP A 500 3.81 -15.61 32.75
N VAL A 501 4.62 -15.94 31.75
CA VAL A 501 5.83 -16.76 31.95
C VAL A 501 6.93 -16.00 32.70
N LEU A 502 7.18 -14.73 32.35
CA LEU A 502 8.28 -13.94 32.90
C LEU A 502 8.01 -13.43 34.33
N LEU A 503 6.78 -12.98 34.62
CA LEU A 503 6.46 -12.34 35.89
C LEU A 503 6.03 -13.34 36.98
N ARG A 504 5.36 -14.44 36.61
CA ARG A 504 4.88 -15.43 37.61
C ARG A 504 6.02 -16.26 38.22
N ARG A 505 7.15 -16.42 37.51
CA ARG A 505 8.37 -17.04 38.04
C ARG A 505 9.10 -16.21 39.11
N ARG A 506 8.81 -14.91 39.22
CA ARG A 506 9.45 -14.04 40.25
C ARG A 506 8.75 -14.12 41.61
N PHE A 507 7.44 -14.35 41.67
CA PHE A 507 6.71 -14.41 42.95
C PHE A 507 6.82 -15.77 43.66
N THR A 508 7.01 -16.88 42.92
CA THR A 508 7.17 -18.20 43.56
C THR A 508 8.54 -18.44 44.21
N ARG A 509 9.58 -17.68 43.84
CA ARG A 509 10.92 -17.83 44.42
C ARG A 509 11.12 -17.09 45.75
N VAL A 510 10.27 -16.13 46.10
CA VAL A 510 10.43 -15.33 47.33
C VAL A 510 9.58 -15.89 48.49
N GLY A 511 8.44 -16.55 48.21
CA GLY A 511 7.57 -17.11 49.25
C GLY A 511 7.84 -18.56 49.67
N GLY A 512 8.73 -19.28 48.97
CA GLY A 512 8.89 -20.73 49.14
C GLY A 512 9.83 -21.19 50.27
N THR A 513 10.64 -20.30 50.84
CA THR A 513 11.69 -20.67 51.82
C THR A 513 11.39 -20.34 53.27
N GLU A 514 10.39 -19.51 53.59
CA GLU A 514 10.05 -19.17 54.99
C GLU A 514 8.79 -19.83 55.53
N ALA A 515 7.82 -20.19 54.68
CA ALA A 515 6.55 -20.79 55.13
C ALA A 515 6.68 -22.22 55.72
N ALA A 516 7.86 -22.83 55.67
CA ALA A 516 8.12 -24.16 56.24
C ALA A 516 8.65 -24.15 57.69
N LYS A 517 8.88 -22.98 58.30
CA LYS A 517 9.46 -22.88 59.67
C LYS A 517 8.50 -22.46 60.78
N GLU A 518 7.31 -21.98 60.46
CA GLU A 518 6.33 -21.51 61.47
C GLU A 518 5.00 -22.27 61.35
N ALA A 519 5.03 -23.57 61.67
CA ALA A 519 3.81 -24.30 62.00
C ALA A 519 3.62 -24.25 63.53
N PRO A 520 2.52 -23.69 64.06
CA PRO A 520 2.28 -23.67 65.50
C PRO A 520 2.03 -25.10 66.01
N PRO A 521 2.43 -25.44 67.26
CA PRO A 521 2.22 -26.77 67.81
C PRO A 521 0.73 -27.08 67.97
N ARG A 522 0.32 -28.28 67.56
CA ARG A 522 -1.07 -28.76 67.66
C ARG A 522 -1.52 -28.85 69.13
N PRO A 523 -2.75 -28.45 69.47
CA PRO A 523 -3.25 -28.57 70.84
C PRO A 523 -3.45 -30.04 71.21
N ALA A 524 -3.09 -30.37 72.46
CA ALA A 524 -3.20 -31.70 73.04
C ALA A 524 -4.67 -32.14 73.14
N ALA A 525 -4.95 -33.35 72.66
CA ALA A 525 -6.26 -33.97 72.76
C ALA A 525 -6.59 -34.30 74.22
N ASN A 526 -7.65 -33.67 74.74
CA ASN A 526 -8.18 -33.96 76.06
C ASN A 526 -8.87 -35.34 76.02
N LYS A 527 -8.31 -36.33 76.71
CA LYS A 527 -8.94 -37.64 76.92
C LYS A 527 -10.03 -37.48 77.98
N MET A 528 -11.28 -37.70 77.59
CA MET A 528 -12.34 -38.08 78.52
C MET A 528 -12.47 -39.61 78.51
N GLU A 529 -12.29 -40.21 79.69
CA GLU A 529 -12.83 -41.50 80.11
C GLU A 529 -13.17 -41.38 81.61
N PRO A 530 -14.09 -42.20 82.16
CA PRO A 530 -15.16 -42.97 81.52
C PRO A 530 -16.57 -42.41 81.78
#